data_AF-A0AAJ6JA58-F1
#
_entry.id   AF-A0AAJ6JA58-F1
#
_cell.length_a   1.000
_cell.length_b   1.000
_cell.length_c   1.000
_cell.angle_alpha   90.00
_cell.angle_beta   90.00
_cell.angle_gamma   90.00
#
_symmetry.space_group_name_H-M   'P 1'
#
loop_
_entity.id
_entity.type
_entity.pdbx_description
1 polymer ?
#
loop_
_entity_poly.entity_id
_entity_poly.type
_entity_poly.pdbx_seq_one_letter_code
_entity_poly.pdbx_strand_id
1 'polypeptide(L)'
;MARIRSIKPDFFRHEALYEAEKTTGMPLRVAFAGLWTAADREGRFRWAPRALKLDCLPYDDVDFSRVLDALATRGFIVKYRVDGTDYGHIPSFTQHQVINNRESQSTLPQPTEENEISTREARVEHASPTPLVQDQGEGKGREGKGNAPDADASHSPEAELFRRGREVLGKQAGGLITKLLAAKQKNIPLARAAIEQASTKSDPREYIGAVIRGLKSPNEPNWLDGIPGVL
;
A
#
# COMPACT_ATOMS: atom_id res chain seq x y z
N MET A 1 18.57 -9.44 -2.57
CA MET A 1 17.99 -9.62 -3.92
C MET A 1 17.32 -8.32 -4.29
N ALA A 2 17.65 -7.77 -5.46
CA ALA A 2 17.06 -6.53 -5.93
C ALA A 2 15.55 -6.68 -6.15
N ARG A 3 14.80 -5.60 -5.90
CA ARG A 3 13.35 -5.55 -5.97
C ARG A 3 12.90 -4.56 -7.03
N ILE A 4 11.81 -4.86 -7.72
CA ILE A 4 11.19 -3.91 -8.64
C ILE A 4 10.59 -2.75 -7.83
N ARG A 5 10.94 -1.52 -8.19
CA ARG A 5 10.44 -0.29 -7.59
C ARG A 5 9.96 0.66 -8.68
N SER A 6 9.03 1.54 -8.34
CA SER A 6 8.52 2.56 -9.26
C SER A 6 9.32 3.86 -9.11
N ILE A 7 9.61 4.52 -10.24
CA ILE A 7 10.17 5.87 -10.26
C ILE A 7 9.04 6.83 -10.64
N LYS A 8 8.68 7.72 -9.71
CA LYS A 8 7.66 8.75 -9.94
C LYS A 8 8.23 9.91 -10.79
N PRO A 9 7.42 10.61 -11.60
CA PRO A 9 7.88 11.79 -12.34
C PRO A 9 8.55 12.86 -11.47
N ASP A 10 8.08 13.05 -10.23
CA ASP A 10 8.65 14.02 -9.27
C ASP A 10 10.12 13.78 -8.95
N PHE A 11 10.59 12.53 -9.08
CA PHE A 11 12.00 12.21 -8.91
C PHE A 11 12.89 13.03 -9.87
N PHE A 12 12.45 13.20 -11.12
CA PHE A 12 13.19 13.98 -12.12
C PHE A 12 13.15 15.49 -11.85
N ARG A 13 12.24 15.95 -10.97
CA ARG A 13 12.10 17.35 -10.54
C ARG A 13 12.80 17.63 -9.21
N HIS A 14 13.50 16.65 -8.63
CA HIS A 14 14.17 16.79 -7.34
C HIS A 14 15.43 17.65 -7.44
N GLU A 15 15.28 18.98 -7.30
CA GLU A 15 16.33 19.98 -7.48
C GLU A 15 17.56 19.72 -6.58
N ALA A 16 17.36 19.50 -5.28
CA ALA A 16 18.50 19.28 -4.37
C ALA A 16 19.35 18.06 -4.73
N LEU A 17 18.74 16.99 -5.24
CA LEU A 17 19.45 15.78 -5.68
C LEU A 17 20.18 16.03 -7.00
N TYR A 18 19.57 16.80 -7.92
CA TYR A 18 20.22 17.25 -9.15
C TYR A 18 21.44 18.14 -8.87
N GLU A 19 21.30 19.15 -8.02
CA GLU A 19 22.42 20.04 -7.66
C GLU A 19 23.53 19.29 -6.93
N ALA A 20 23.19 18.28 -6.11
CA ALA A 20 24.17 17.40 -5.48
C ALA A 20 24.97 16.59 -6.51
N GLU A 21 24.29 15.99 -7.50
CA GLU A 21 24.93 15.26 -8.60
C GLU A 21 25.86 16.17 -9.40
N LYS A 22 25.36 17.35 -9.80
CA LYS A 22 26.15 18.34 -10.54
C LYS A 22 27.38 18.82 -9.76
N THR A 23 27.22 19.14 -8.48
CA THR A 23 28.30 19.64 -7.62
C THR A 23 29.37 18.58 -7.38
N THR A 24 28.98 17.32 -7.23
CA THR A 24 29.91 16.22 -6.93
C THR A 24 30.52 15.58 -8.18
N GLY A 25 29.89 15.74 -9.34
CA GLY A 25 30.25 15.03 -10.56
C GLY A 25 29.98 13.53 -10.51
N MET A 26 29.21 13.06 -9.53
CA MET A 26 28.89 11.64 -9.33
C MET A 26 27.43 11.35 -9.71
N PRO A 27 27.09 10.15 -10.23
CA PRO A 27 25.74 9.78 -10.68
C PRO A 27 24.75 9.54 -9.52
N LEU A 28 24.51 10.56 -8.68
CA LEU A 28 23.73 10.44 -7.45
C LEU A 28 22.26 10.14 -7.69
N ARG A 29 21.64 10.66 -8.75
CA ARG A 29 20.24 10.38 -9.07
C ARG A 29 20.06 8.90 -9.39
N VAL A 30 20.87 8.37 -10.32
CA VAL A 30 20.80 6.94 -10.70
C VAL A 30 21.14 6.05 -9.50
N ALA A 31 22.17 6.40 -8.73
CA ALA A 31 22.51 5.66 -7.52
C ALA A 31 21.37 5.63 -6.50
N PHE A 32 20.72 6.77 -6.24
CA PHE A 32 19.63 6.87 -5.28
C PHE A 32 18.41 6.04 -5.72
N ALA A 33 18.06 6.07 -7.00
CA ALA A 33 17.01 5.21 -7.55
C ALA A 33 17.39 3.72 -7.45
N GLY A 34 18.65 3.37 -7.73
CA GLY A 34 19.18 2.01 -7.57
C GLY A 34 19.08 1.51 -6.13
N LEU A 35 19.38 2.36 -5.14
CA LEU A 35 19.27 2.02 -3.73
C LEU A 35 17.85 1.64 -3.33
N TRP A 36 16.80 2.18 -3.97
CA TRP A 36 15.43 1.76 -3.68
C TRP A 36 15.20 0.28 -3.98
N THR A 37 15.89 -0.26 -4.98
CA THR A 37 15.78 -1.67 -5.37
C THR A 37 16.55 -2.59 -4.42
N ALA A 38 17.66 -2.09 -3.86
CA ALA A 38 18.48 -2.81 -2.89
C ALA A 38 17.87 -2.78 -1.48
N ALA A 39 17.17 -1.70 -1.14
CA ALA A 39 16.50 -1.52 0.14
C ALA A 39 15.32 -2.47 0.34
N ASP A 40 15.09 -2.85 1.59
CA ASP A 40 13.91 -3.59 2.01
C ASP A 40 12.64 -2.71 2.03
N ARG A 41 11.53 -3.29 2.50
CA ARG A 41 10.23 -2.63 2.55
C ARG A 41 10.19 -1.37 3.42
N GLU A 42 11.16 -1.18 4.30
CA GLU A 42 11.26 -0.02 5.19
C GLU A 42 12.38 0.92 4.76
N GLY A 43 12.93 0.75 3.55
CA GLY A 43 13.99 1.63 3.03
C GLY A 43 15.35 1.36 3.68
N ARG A 44 15.54 0.20 4.30
CA ARG A 44 16.76 -0.18 5.00
C ARG A 44 17.62 -1.12 4.16
N PHE A 45 18.94 -0.98 4.26
CA PHE A 45 19.91 -1.80 3.54
C PHE A 45 21.20 -1.98 4.33
N ARG A 46 21.98 -3.01 4.03
CA ARG A 46 23.34 -3.17 4.61
C ARG A 46 24.28 -2.19 3.94
N TRP A 47 25.13 -1.52 4.71
CA TRP A 47 26.14 -0.59 4.19
C TRP A 47 27.34 -1.36 3.60
N ALA A 48 27.13 -1.94 2.42
CA ALA A 48 28.12 -2.74 1.71
C ALA A 48 28.42 -2.14 0.34
N PRO A 49 29.28 -1.09 0.24
CA PRO A 49 29.46 -0.31 -0.98
C PRO A 49 29.78 -1.15 -2.22
N ARG A 50 30.62 -2.18 -2.09
CA ARG A 50 30.99 -3.07 -3.19
C ARG A 50 29.79 -3.88 -3.72
N ALA A 51 28.93 -4.38 -2.82
CA ALA A 51 27.75 -5.13 -3.21
C ALA A 51 26.68 -4.21 -3.81
N LEU A 52 26.45 -3.07 -3.16
CA LEU A 52 25.49 -2.06 -3.63
C LEU A 52 25.88 -1.47 -4.99
N LYS A 53 27.18 -1.34 -5.28
CA LYS A 53 27.66 -0.94 -6.61
C LYS A 53 27.16 -1.90 -7.68
N LEU A 54 27.22 -3.22 -7.45
CA LEU A 54 26.74 -4.21 -8.42
C LEU A 54 25.23 -4.08 -8.66
N ASP A 55 24.47 -3.72 -7.63
CA ASP A 55 23.01 -3.54 -7.73
C ASP A 55 22.62 -2.19 -8.36
N CYS A 56 23.42 -1.13 -8.16
CA CYS A 56 23.04 0.24 -8.53
C CYS A 56 23.77 0.79 -9.75
N LEU A 57 25.09 0.56 -9.85
CA LEU A 57 26.01 1.15 -10.83
C LEU A 57 27.13 0.14 -11.21
N PRO A 58 26.78 -1.04 -11.74
CA PRO A 58 27.73 -2.15 -11.89
C PRO A 58 28.90 -1.84 -12.84
N TYR A 59 28.68 -1.00 -13.85
CA TYR A 59 29.64 -0.72 -14.91
C TYR A 59 30.24 0.69 -14.84
N ASP A 60 29.69 1.56 -13.99
CA ASP A 60 30.21 2.91 -13.82
C ASP A 60 31.58 2.88 -13.14
N ASP A 61 32.51 3.67 -13.66
CA ASP A 61 33.85 3.84 -13.08
C ASP A 61 33.82 4.86 -11.93
N VAL A 62 33.09 4.51 -10.87
CA VAL A 62 32.94 5.32 -9.67
C VAL A 62 33.17 4.49 -8.41
N ASP A 63 33.73 5.15 -7.39
CA ASP A 63 33.77 4.62 -6.04
C ASP A 63 32.41 4.81 -5.35
N PHE A 64 31.67 3.72 -5.21
CA PHE A 64 30.33 3.76 -4.63
C PHE A 64 30.33 4.14 -3.14
N SER A 65 31.46 4.02 -2.42
CA SER A 65 31.55 4.54 -1.06
C SER A 65 31.42 6.06 -1.03
N ARG A 66 32.06 6.76 -1.96
CA ARG A 66 31.96 8.23 -2.11
C ARG A 66 30.56 8.66 -2.54
N VAL A 67 29.88 7.86 -3.35
CA VAL A 67 28.47 8.08 -3.74
C VAL A 67 27.57 8.01 -2.50
N LEU A 68 27.72 6.96 -1.69
CA LEU A 68 26.96 6.80 -0.45
C LEU A 68 27.24 7.92 0.54
N ASP A 69 28.51 8.30 0.73
CA ASP A 69 28.89 9.41 1.62
C ASP A 69 28.31 10.74 1.12
N ALA A 70 28.29 10.98 -0.20
CA ALA A 70 27.70 12.19 -0.77
C ALA A 70 26.18 12.27 -0.58
N LEU A 71 25.47 11.14 -0.68
CA LEU A 71 24.05 11.04 -0.38
C LEU A 71 23.78 11.23 1.13
N ALA A 72 24.61 10.62 1.99
CA ALA A 72 24.47 10.69 3.43
C ALA A 72 24.71 12.11 3.97
N THR A 73 25.80 12.75 3.55
CA THR A 73 26.16 14.12 3.96
C THR A 73 25.10 15.16 3.61
N ARG A 74 24.21 14.84 2.65
CA ARG A 74 23.12 15.72 2.19
C ARG A 74 21.75 15.29 2.71
N GLY A 75 21.69 14.29 3.58
CA GLY A 75 20.47 13.83 4.22
C GLY A 75 19.54 12.99 3.35
N PHE A 76 19.97 12.54 2.16
CA PHE A 76 19.16 11.65 1.33
C PHE A 76 19.07 10.23 1.89
N ILE A 77 20.14 9.81 2.60
CA ILE A 77 20.22 8.55 3.32
C ILE A 77 20.85 8.79 4.68
N VAL A 78 20.61 7.89 5.63
CA VAL A 78 21.20 7.92 6.98
C VAL A 78 22.04 6.66 7.15
N LYS A 79 23.30 6.84 7.57
CA LYS A 79 24.16 5.72 7.97
C LYS A 79 24.02 5.50 9.47
N TYR A 80 23.83 4.25 9.86
CA TYR A 80 23.72 3.86 11.28
C TYR A 80 24.43 2.53 11.52
N ARG A 81 24.77 2.24 12.78
CA ARG A 81 25.47 1.02 13.19
C ARG A 81 24.69 0.29 14.27
N VAL A 82 24.53 -1.02 14.12
CA VAL A 82 23.91 -1.90 15.13
C VAL A 82 24.75 -3.16 15.24
N ASP A 83 25.10 -3.54 16.46
CA ASP A 83 25.92 -4.73 16.77
C ASP A 83 27.20 -4.83 15.91
N GLY A 84 27.89 -3.70 15.73
CA GLY A 84 29.13 -3.61 14.95
C GLY A 84 28.95 -3.67 13.43
N THR A 85 27.72 -3.77 12.92
CA THR A 85 27.43 -3.79 11.48
C THR A 85 26.86 -2.45 11.01
N ASP A 86 27.39 -1.93 9.90
CA ASP A 86 26.89 -0.69 9.28
C ASP A 86 25.69 -0.97 8.38
N TYR A 87 24.70 -0.08 8.47
CA TYR A 87 23.47 -0.08 7.69
C TYR A 87 23.19 1.32 7.13
N GLY A 88 22.31 1.36 6.14
CA GLY A 88 21.76 2.59 5.58
C GLY A 88 20.24 2.57 5.63
N HIS A 89 19.63 3.74 5.82
CA HIS A 89 18.20 3.95 5.81
C HIS A 89 17.87 5.14 4.90
N ILE A 90 16.77 5.06 4.14
CA ILE A 90 16.28 6.13 3.28
C ILE A 90 15.06 6.78 3.97
N PRO A 91 15.20 7.95 4.62
CA PRO A 91 14.12 8.51 5.46
C PRO A 91 12.81 8.77 4.73
N SER A 92 12.88 9.18 3.46
CA SER A 92 11.70 9.50 2.64
C SER A 92 11.09 8.28 1.95
N PHE A 93 11.61 7.07 2.19
CA PHE A 93 11.28 5.88 1.41
C PHE A 93 9.79 5.54 1.43
N THR A 94 9.17 5.47 2.60
CA THR A 94 7.75 5.10 2.75
C THR A 94 6.80 6.16 2.20
N GLN A 95 7.27 7.40 2.04
CA GLN A 95 6.51 8.49 1.40
C GLN A 95 6.54 8.35 -0.13
N HIS A 96 7.64 7.82 -0.69
CA HIS A 96 7.84 7.73 -2.13
C HIS A 96 7.62 6.35 -2.74
N GLN A 97 7.68 5.27 -1.95
CA GLN A 97 7.54 3.89 -2.43
C GLN A 97 6.27 3.25 -1.88
N VAL A 98 5.43 2.77 -2.80
CA VAL A 98 4.29 1.91 -2.46
C VAL A 98 4.77 0.47 -2.44
N ILE A 99 4.79 -0.13 -1.25
CA ILE A 99 5.31 -1.47 -1.03
C ILE A 99 4.23 -2.50 -1.32
N ASN A 100 4.61 -3.57 -2.03
CA ASN A 100 3.73 -4.70 -2.26
C ASN A 100 3.50 -5.46 -0.93
N ASN A 101 2.24 -5.72 -0.58
CA ASN A 101 1.88 -6.44 0.65
C ASN A 101 2.51 -7.85 0.75
N ARG A 102 2.93 -8.46 -0.36
CA ARG A 102 3.62 -9.75 -0.40
C ARG A 102 5.13 -9.68 -0.10
N GLU A 103 5.70 -8.47 -0.05
CA GLU A 103 7.11 -8.30 0.30
C GLU A 103 7.35 -8.73 1.76
N SER A 104 8.41 -9.51 1.99
CA SER A 104 8.79 -9.99 3.32
C SER A 104 8.97 -8.82 4.29
N GLN A 105 8.61 -9.02 5.55
CA GLN A 105 8.90 -8.05 6.60
C GLN A 105 10.40 -7.76 6.68
N SER A 106 10.76 -6.54 7.09
CA SER A 106 12.17 -6.23 7.28
C SER A 106 12.75 -7.08 8.41
N THR A 107 13.97 -7.57 8.19
CA THR A 107 14.78 -8.29 9.17
C THR A 107 16.01 -7.50 9.56
N LEU A 108 16.21 -6.32 8.98
CA LEU A 108 17.31 -5.42 9.34
C LEU A 108 16.96 -4.74 10.67
N PRO A 109 17.96 -4.32 11.46
CA PRO A 109 17.70 -3.54 12.65
C PRO A 109 17.24 -2.13 12.28
N GLN A 110 16.38 -1.53 13.09
CA GLN A 110 15.93 -0.15 12.87
C GLN A 110 16.98 0.84 13.39
N PRO A 111 17.14 2.01 12.75
CA PRO A 111 17.89 3.09 13.37
C PRO A 111 17.19 3.51 14.67
N THR A 112 17.97 3.69 15.73
CA THR A 112 17.53 4.33 16.99
C THR A 112 18.29 5.65 17.12
N GLU A 113 17.76 6.62 17.87
CA GLU A 113 18.39 7.93 18.06
C GLU A 113 19.85 7.84 18.53
N GLU A 114 20.19 6.80 19.30
CA GLU A 114 21.55 6.53 19.79
C GLU A 114 22.51 6.00 18.72
N ASN A 115 21.99 5.38 17.67
CA ASN A 115 22.75 4.67 16.63
C ASN A 115 22.87 5.46 15.31
N GLU A 116 22.18 6.60 15.21
CA GLU A 116 22.30 7.49 14.07
C GLU A 116 23.64 8.23 14.13
N ILE A 117 24.45 8.06 13.08
CA ILE A 117 25.68 8.84 12.93
C ILE A 117 25.26 10.20 12.38
N SER A 118 24.79 11.07 13.28
CA SER A 118 24.20 12.36 12.96
C SER A 118 25.15 13.22 12.13
N THR A 119 24.74 13.50 10.89
CA THR A 119 25.34 14.54 10.06
C THR A 119 24.25 15.52 9.61
N ARG A 120 23.90 16.43 10.52
CA ARG A 120 23.07 17.65 10.37
C ARG A 120 21.61 17.46 9.93
N GLU A 121 20.78 18.37 10.46
CA GLU A 121 19.32 18.39 10.37
C GLU A 121 18.76 18.24 8.94
N ALA A 122 17.68 17.45 8.82
CA ALA A 122 16.92 17.30 7.61
C ALA A 122 16.20 18.62 7.26
N ARG A 123 16.69 19.35 6.27
CA ARG A 123 15.93 20.42 5.62
C ARG A 123 15.70 20.10 4.16
N VAL A 124 14.59 19.41 3.87
CA VAL A 124 13.91 19.55 2.58
C VAL A 124 12.40 19.42 2.79
N GLU A 125 11.72 20.56 2.95
CA GLU A 125 10.26 20.68 2.90
C GLU A 125 9.81 20.90 1.44
N HIS A 126 10.02 19.92 0.57
CA HIS A 126 9.37 19.92 -0.75
C HIS A 126 8.89 18.52 -1.09
N ALA A 127 8.02 17.98 -0.23
CA ALA A 127 7.21 16.82 -0.56
C ALA A 127 5.79 17.30 -0.85
N SER A 128 5.38 17.26 -2.12
CA SER A 128 3.96 17.31 -2.43
C SER A 128 3.34 16.03 -1.88
N PRO A 129 2.36 16.09 -0.94
CA PRO A 129 1.67 14.90 -0.51
C PRO A 129 0.98 14.28 -1.72
N THR A 130 1.14 12.96 -1.89
CA THR A 130 0.43 12.24 -2.94
C THR A 130 -1.07 12.30 -2.60
N PRO A 131 -1.94 12.82 -3.49
CA PRO A 131 -3.37 12.65 -3.32
C PRO A 131 -3.64 11.14 -3.35
N LEU A 132 -4.33 10.63 -2.32
CA LEU A 132 -4.89 9.28 -2.31
C LEU A 132 -5.99 9.18 -3.37
N VAL A 133 -5.64 9.21 -4.65
CA VAL A 133 -6.52 8.75 -5.73
C VAL A 133 -6.27 7.26 -5.86
N GLN A 134 -7.06 6.49 -5.11
CA GLN A 134 -7.31 5.10 -5.41
C GLN A 134 -8.06 5.04 -6.75
N ASP A 135 -7.32 5.00 -7.86
CA ASP A 135 -7.92 4.50 -9.09
C ASP A 135 -7.70 2.99 -9.16
N GLN A 136 -8.82 2.29 -9.28
CA GLN A 136 -8.96 0.86 -9.13
C GLN A 136 -8.57 0.17 -10.43
N GLY A 137 -7.37 -0.41 -10.46
CA GLY A 137 -7.02 -1.49 -11.39
C GLY A 137 -7.08 -2.83 -10.66
N GLU A 138 -8.06 -3.66 -11.02
CA GLU A 138 -8.37 -4.95 -10.41
C GLU A 138 -7.17 -5.90 -10.22
N GLY A 139 -7.08 -6.51 -9.03
CA GLY A 139 -6.09 -7.53 -8.74
C GLY A 139 -6.41 -8.31 -7.46
N LYS A 140 -7.33 -9.27 -7.59
CA LYS A 140 -7.68 -10.35 -6.65
C LYS A 140 -6.66 -10.62 -5.51
N GLY A 141 -7.18 -10.61 -4.28
CA GLY A 141 -7.01 -11.77 -3.40
C GLY A 141 -6.45 -11.51 -2.00
N ARG A 142 -7.37 -11.57 -1.03
CA ARG A 142 -7.23 -12.14 0.32
C ARG A 142 -6.36 -11.38 1.33
N GLU A 143 -7.02 -10.53 2.11
CA GLU A 143 -6.66 -10.28 3.51
C GLU A 143 -7.60 -11.07 4.43
N GLY A 144 -7.01 -12.02 5.14
CA GLY A 144 -7.43 -12.35 6.48
C GLY A 144 -6.37 -11.78 7.42
N LYS A 145 -6.77 -10.85 8.29
CA LYS A 145 -6.06 -10.54 9.53
C LYS A 145 -7.10 -10.21 10.60
N GLY A 146 -7.39 -11.20 11.45
CA GLY A 146 -7.53 -10.92 12.89
C GLY A 146 -6.12 -11.00 13.49
N ASN A 147 -5.80 -10.45 14.64
CA ASN A 147 -6.59 -9.89 15.75
C ASN A 147 -5.59 -8.95 16.47
N ALA A 148 -5.98 -7.91 17.20
CA ALA A 148 -6.54 -7.96 18.56
C ALA A 148 -6.46 -6.53 19.15
N PRO A 149 -6.84 -6.32 20.41
CA PRO A 149 -8.14 -6.58 21.02
C PRO A 149 -8.69 -5.27 21.56
N ASP A 150 -9.99 -5.01 21.43
CA ASP A 150 -10.68 -4.16 22.39
C ASP A 150 -12.15 -4.56 22.47
N ALA A 151 -12.62 -4.65 23.71
CA ALA A 151 -13.91 -5.15 24.10
C ALA A 151 -15.05 -4.24 23.60
N ASP A 152 -16.21 -4.86 23.36
CA ASP A 152 -17.53 -4.22 23.13
C ASP A 152 -18.07 -4.07 21.69
N ALA A 153 -17.70 -4.96 20.75
CA ALA A 153 -18.16 -4.90 19.35
C ALA A 153 -19.13 -6.02 18.90
N SER A 154 -19.86 -6.69 19.81
CA SER A 154 -20.73 -7.83 19.44
C SER A 154 -22.08 -7.45 18.82
N HIS A 155 -22.41 -6.14 18.71
CA HIS A 155 -23.73 -5.68 18.24
C HIS A 155 -23.69 -4.58 17.17
N SER A 156 -22.61 -4.42 16.41
CA SER A 156 -22.69 -3.51 15.26
C SER A 156 -23.55 -4.13 14.13
N PRO A 157 -24.58 -3.42 13.60
CA PRO A 157 -25.42 -3.91 12.50
C PRO A 157 -24.61 -4.31 11.26
N GLU A 158 -23.44 -3.69 11.09
CA GLU A 158 -22.50 -4.00 10.02
C GLU A 158 -21.79 -5.35 10.24
N ALA A 159 -21.28 -5.63 11.45
CA ALA A 159 -20.66 -6.91 11.75
C ALA A 159 -21.65 -8.08 11.57
N GLU A 160 -22.92 -7.88 11.96
CA GLU A 160 -23.98 -8.87 11.74
C GLU A 160 -24.27 -9.09 10.24
N LEU A 161 -24.32 -8.02 9.45
CA LEU A 161 -24.48 -8.10 8.00
C LEU A 161 -23.35 -8.89 7.35
N PHE A 162 -22.08 -8.61 7.71
CA PHE A 162 -20.93 -9.33 7.18
C PHE A 162 -20.89 -10.80 7.63
N ARG A 163 -21.31 -11.09 8.86
CA ARG A 163 -21.46 -12.47 9.37
C ARG A 163 -22.51 -13.23 8.56
N ARG A 164 -23.73 -12.69 8.46
CA ARG A 164 -24.86 -13.31 7.76
C ARG A 164 -24.59 -13.43 6.26
N GLY A 165 -23.99 -12.41 5.65
CA GLY A 165 -23.58 -12.46 4.25
C GLY A 165 -22.56 -13.55 3.95
N ARG A 166 -21.61 -13.81 4.84
CA ARG A 166 -20.64 -14.92 4.68
C ARG A 166 -21.26 -16.29 4.88
N GLU A 167 -22.32 -16.39 5.68
CA GLU A 167 -23.10 -17.61 5.86
C GLU A 167 -23.86 -17.95 4.57
N VAL A 168 -24.56 -16.97 3.98
CA VAL A 168 -25.40 -17.17 2.78
C VAL A 168 -24.57 -17.24 1.49
N LEU A 169 -23.57 -16.38 1.34
CA LEU A 169 -22.80 -16.22 0.10
C LEU A 169 -21.42 -16.92 0.17
N GLY A 170 -21.09 -17.53 1.32
CA GLY A 170 -19.84 -18.24 1.56
C GLY A 170 -18.69 -17.38 2.11
N LYS A 171 -17.72 -18.04 2.75
CA LYS A 171 -16.64 -17.42 3.55
C LYS A 171 -15.80 -16.34 2.81
N GLN A 172 -15.71 -16.42 1.48
CA GLN A 172 -14.94 -15.48 0.64
C GLN A 172 -15.78 -14.34 0.05
N ALA A 173 -17.05 -14.21 0.45
CA ALA A 173 -17.98 -13.22 -0.09
C ALA A 173 -17.83 -11.80 0.51
N GLY A 174 -16.80 -11.55 1.31
CA GLY A 174 -16.56 -10.23 1.94
C GLY A 174 -16.61 -9.08 0.94
N GLY A 175 -15.91 -9.21 -0.19
CA GLY A 175 -15.94 -8.19 -1.24
C GLY A 175 -17.30 -8.04 -1.94
N LEU A 176 -18.10 -9.10 -2.01
CA LEU A 176 -19.44 -9.06 -2.60
C LEU A 176 -20.43 -8.33 -1.68
N ILE A 177 -20.32 -8.53 -0.37
CA ILE A 177 -21.11 -7.81 0.66
C ILE A 177 -20.76 -6.33 0.67
N THR A 178 -19.47 -5.97 0.55
CA THR A 178 -19.03 -4.57 0.42
C THR A 178 -19.60 -3.90 -0.84
N LYS A 179 -19.58 -4.60 -1.99
CA LYS A 179 -20.18 -4.10 -3.23
C LYS A 179 -21.70 -3.93 -3.12
N LEU A 180 -22.39 -4.83 -2.43
CA LEU A 180 -23.82 -4.73 -2.14
C LEU A 180 -24.13 -3.51 -1.27
N LEU A 181 -23.37 -3.28 -0.20
CA LEU A 181 -23.49 -2.08 0.64
C LEU A 181 -23.32 -0.79 -0.16
N ALA A 182 -22.30 -0.73 -1.02
CA ALA A 182 -22.08 0.42 -1.91
C ALA A 182 -23.26 0.64 -2.87
N ALA A 183 -23.76 -0.42 -3.51
CA ALA A 183 -24.92 -0.37 -4.42
C ALA A 183 -26.22 0.08 -3.71
N LYS A 184 -26.31 -0.12 -2.39
CA LYS A 184 -27.43 0.32 -1.55
C LYS A 184 -27.13 1.60 -0.77
N GLN A 185 -26.17 2.41 -1.23
CA GLN A 185 -25.82 3.70 -0.61
C GLN A 185 -25.49 3.60 0.89
N LYS A 186 -24.84 2.50 1.29
CA LYS A 186 -24.52 2.16 2.68
C LYS A 186 -25.74 1.95 3.60
N ASN A 187 -26.92 1.71 3.04
CA ASN A 187 -28.13 1.35 3.79
C ASN A 187 -28.07 -0.11 4.25
N ILE A 188 -27.67 -0.33 5.50
CA ILE A 188 -27.49 -1.67 6.11
C ILE A 188 -28.78 -2.50 6.10
N PRO A 189 -29.96 -2.00 6.53
CA PRO A 189 -31.21 -2.75 6.44
C PRO A 189 -31.52 -3.27 5.04
N LEU A 190 -31.30 -2.44 4.02
CA LEU A 190 -31.62 -2.78 2.63
C LEU A 190 -30.62 -3.81 2.06
N ALA A 191 -29.35 -3.71 2.44
CA ALA A 191 -28.35 -4.74 2.13
C ALA A 191 -28.66 -6.07 2.84
N ARG A 192 -29.12 -6.04 4.09
CA ARG A 192 -29.53 -7.23 4.85
C ARG A 192 -30.73 -7.91 4.21
N ALA A 193 -31.75 -7.15 3.80
CA ALA A 193 -32.92 -7.68 3.10
C ALA A 193 -32.53 -8.41 1.80
N ALA A 194 -31.59 -7.86 1.03
CA ALA A 194 -31.09 -8.51 -0.19
C ALA A 194 -30.33 -9.82 0.11
N ILE A 195 -29.59 -9.91 1.21
CA ILE A 195 -28.91 -11.14 1.65
C ILE A 195 -29.93 -12.21 2.07
N GLU A 196 -31.00 -11.84 2.78
CA GLU A 196 -32.05 -12.79 3.13
C GLU A 196 -32.79 -13.29 1.89
N GLN A 197 -33.09 -12.41 0.92
CA GLN A 197 -33.67 -12.83 -0.37
C GLN A 197 -32.73 -13.78 -1.12
N ALA A 198 -31.43 -13.51 -1.12
CA ALA A 198 -30.43 -14.37 -1.73
C ALA A 198 -30.42 -15.78 -1.13
N SER A 199 -30.65 -15.92 0.18
CA SER A 199 -30.66 -17.22 0.88
C SER A 199 -31.73 -18.19 0.38
N THR A 200 -32.78 -17.66 -0.26
CA THR A 200 -33.88 -18.45 -0.83
C THR A 200 -33.68 -18.82 -2.30
N LYS A 201 -32.60 -18.34 -2.93
CA LYS A 201 -32.31 -18.57 -4.36
C LYS A 201 -31.41 -19.78 -4.55
N SER A 202 -31.53 -20.43 -5.71
CA SER A 202 -30.67 -21.56 -6.11
C SER A 202 -29.20 -21.15 -6.23
N ASP A 203 -28.92 -19.93 -6.70
CA ASP A 203 -27.59 -19.31 -6.66
C ASP A 203 -27.64 -17.94 -5.95
N PRO A 204 -27.36 -17.92 -4.63
CA PRO A 204 -27.33 -16.69 -3.85
C PRO A 204 -26.30 -15.66 -4.34
N ARG A 205 -25.16 -16.10 -4.89
CA ARG A 205 -24.10 -15.19 -5.35
C ARG A 205 -24.47 -14.51 -6.65
N GLU A 206 -25.04 -15.26 -7.58
CA GLU A 206 -25.53 -14.72 -8.84
C GLU A 206 -26.66 -13.71 -8.60
N TYR A 207 -27.59 -14.02 -7.69
CA TYR A 207 -28.66 -13.11 -7.29
C TYR A 207 -28.12 -11.78 -6.76
N ILE A 208 -27.18 -11.80 -5.80
CA ILE A 208 -26.54 -10.57 -5.31
C ILE A 208 -25.76 -9.85 -6.42
N GLY A 209 -25.11 -10.60 -7.31
CA GLY A 209 -24.45 -10.03 -8.49
C GLY A 209 -25.42 -9.28 -9.40
N ALA A 210 -26.63 -9.80 -9.62
CA ALA A 210 -27.68 -9.13 -10.40
C ALA A 210 -28.17 -7.86 -9.70
N VAL A 211 -28.42 -7.93 -8.39
CA VAL A 211 -28.82 -6.78 -7.55
C VAL A 211 -27.78 -5.66 -7.60
N ILE A 212 -26.48 -5.98 -7.58
CA ILE A 212 -25.39 -4.99 -7.69
C ILE A 212 -25.34 -4.38 -9.09
N ARG A 213 -25.59 -5.15 -10.15
CA ARG A 213 -25.60 -4.67 -11.54
C ARG A 213 -26.81 -3.80 -11.89
N GLY A 214 -27.78 -3.66 -10.98
CA GLY A 214 -29.02 -2.91 -11.23
C GLY A 214 -29.94 -3.58 -12.26
N LEU A 215 -29.63 -4.81 -12.68
CA LEU A 215 -30.52 -5.62 -13.50
C LEU A 215 -31.57 -6.19 -12.55
N LYS A 216 -32.84 -5.81 -12.73
CA LYS A 216 -33.96 -6.53 -12.11
C LYS A 216 -33.73 -8.02 -12.41
N SER A 217 -33.66 -8.84 -11.36
CA SER A 217 -33.54 -10.28 -11.54
C SER A 217 -34.68 -10.72 -12.47
N PRO A 218 -34.45 -11.63 -13.45
CA PRO A 218 -35.48 -12.06 -14.39
C PRO A 218 -36.76 -12.62 -13.74
N ASN A 219 -36.73 -12.85 -12.43
CA ASN A 219 -37.80 -13.45 -11.66
C ASN A 219 -38.22 -12.62 -10.43
N GLU A 220 -38.02 -11.30 -10.45
CA GLU A 220 -38.63 -10.40 -9.46
C GLU A 220 -40.00 -9.92 -9.95
N PRO A 221 -41.11 -10.28 -9.27
CA PRO A 221 -42.39 -9.66 -9.54
C PRO A 221 -42.27 -8.15 -9.24
N ASN A 222 -42.77 -7.34 -10.17
CA ASN A 222 -42.74 -5.89 -10.07
C ASN A 222 -43.69 -5.46 -8.95
N TRP A 223 -43.17 -5.27 -7.73
CA TRP A 223 -43.95 -4.79 -6.57
C TRP A 223 -44.53 -3.37 -6.75
N LEU A 224 -44.27 -2.72 -7.89
CA LEU A 224 -44.81 -1.42 -8.25
C LEU A 224 -46.01 -1.48 -9.22
N ASP A 225 -46.42 -2.65 -9.71
CA ASP A 225 -47.60 -2.77 -10.59
C ASP A 225 -48.91 -3.12 -9.84
N GLY A 226 -48.91 -3.02 -8.50
CA GLY A 226 -50.00 -3.56 -7.67
C GLY A 226 -50.49 -2.66 -6.53
N ILE A 227 -50.25 -1.35 -6.55
CA ILE A 227 -50.90 -0.43 -5.61
C ILE A 227 -52.04 0.29 -6.35
N PRO A 228 -53.28 -0.24 -6.32
CA PRO A 228 -54.43 0.57 -6.68
C PRO A 228 -54.68 1.61 -5.57
N GLY A 229 -54.69 2.88 -5.95
CA GLY A 229 -55.22 3.96 -5.11
C GLY A 229 -54.18 4.83 -4.40
N VAL A 230 -53.62 5.79 -5.14
CA VAL A 230 -53.39 7.15 -4.63
C VAL A 230 -53.91 8.13 -5.70
N LEU A 231 -55.24 8.29 -5.71
CA LEU A 231 -55.85 9.57 -5.33
C LEU A 231 -56.41 9.36 -3.93
#